data_AF-A0A955MBC0-F1
#
_entry.id   AF-A0A955MBC0-F1
#
_cell.length_a   1.000
_cell.length_b   1.000
_cell.length_c   1.000
_cell.angle_alpha   90.00
_cell.angle_beta   90.00
_cell.angle_gamma   90.00
#
_symmetry.space_group_name_H-M   'P 1'
#
loop_
_entity.id
_entity.type
_entity.pdbx_description
1 polymer ?
#
loop_
_entity_poly.entity_id
_entity_poly.type
_entity_poly.pdbx_seq_one_letter_code
_entity_poly.pdbx_strand_id
1 'polypeptide(L)'
;MKEQLKGMMLAGVILSMTVSATVEAESIEDILMKGKPYGDLRLRYEHVEQDGLMNANSKTARARVGFKTGEWKHLSGVIEGESVFYLGNDDYNDTVNKRTDHATVADPENIQVNQAYGQVTGIDDTVIKAGRQVITMDNHRFIGHVGWRQNNQVFDAVTMTNTALPKTTINYGYIYNVNRIFGEQSTMGDWGSKSNYYNISNTALPIGKLTTYGYFLDFGGDSPANSSKTFGGYISGSQKLSDEFKLSYYGEYAYQTEYGENTTDYGAHYYHLAPAVSFEGLTATIGYEVLGSDDSTASFRTPLATLHKFNGWSDKFLGTPAAGLEDFYIDLTYKVSGLEGDMEMLNGLLAKVQYHDFSSNDGDMDYGSEWGIYVKKPINDYISTGIKYSNYKEDGFGADTQKITVDIDFKY
;
A
#
# COMPACT_ATOMS: atom_id res chain seq x y z
N MET A 1 14.89 30.30 22.25
CA MET A 1 14.08 29.41 23.12
C MET A 1 12.62 29.82 22.95
N LYS A 2 11.73 29.15 22.21
CA LYS A 2 11.62 27.74 21.87
C LYS A 2 11.53 27.58 20.36
N GLU A 3 12.32 26.63 19.88
CA GLU A 3 12.49 26.26 18.49
C GLU A 3 11.68 24.99 18.20
N GLN A 4 11.39 24.78 16.92
CA GLN A 4 11.08 23.50 16.27
C GLN A 4 9.71 22.84 16.55
N LEU A 5 8.76 23.13 15.66
CA LEU A 5 7.81 22.13 15.15
C LEU A 5 7.39 22.55 13.74
N LYS A 6 8.09 22.06 12.71
CA LYS A 6 7.68 22.22 11.31
C LYS A 6 8.06 21.00 10.47
N GLY A 7 7.06 20.37 9.86
CA GLY A 7 7.17 19.85 8.50
C GLY A 7 7.24 18.34 8.29
N MET A 8 6.22 17.58 8.68
CA MET A 8 5.92 16.28 8.07
C MET A 8 4.72 16.43 7.12
N MET A 9 4.97 16.40 5.81
CA MET A 9 3.92 16.36 4.79
C MET A 9 3.79 14.92 4.28
N LEU A 10 2.72 14.29 4.74
CA LEU A 10 1.89 13.24 4.15
C LEU A 10 2.36 12.63 2.81
N ALA A 11 3.26 11.65 2.87
CA ALA A 11 3.06 10.39 2.15
C ALA A 11 2.27 9.49 3.09
N GLY A 12 0.94 9.50 2.97
CA GLY A 12 0.03 8.83 3.88
C GLY A 12 -0.01 7.31 3.67
N VAL A 13 1.05 6.60 4.05
CA VAL A 13 0.96 5.52 5.05
C VAL A 13 2.15 5.73 5.97
N ILE A 14 1.93 6.53 6.99
CA ILE A 14 2.80 6.54 8.16
C ILE A 14 2.53 5.18 8.82
N LEU A 15 3.35 4.17 8.55
CA LEU A 15 3.57 3.17 9.57
C LEU A 15 4.26 3.94 10.69
N SER A 16 3.45 4.47 11.60
CA SER A 16 4.01 5.03 12.81
C SER A 16 4.64 3.82 13.48
N MET A 17 5.96 3.72 13.43
CA MET A 17 6.68 3.30 14.61
C MET A 17 6.44 4.39 15.65
N THR A 18 5.20 4.49 16.14
CA THR A 18 5.02 4.90 17.51
C THR A 18 5.69 3.79 18.28
N VAL A 19 6.94 4.03 18.67
CA VAL A 19 7.38 3.61 19.99
C VAL A 19 6.46 4.34 20.96
N SER A 20 5.21 3.90 21.05
CA SER A 20 4.42 4.14 22.24
C SER A 20 5.27 3.54 23.32
N ALA A 21 5.78 4.38 24.23
CA ALA A 21 6.43 3.93 25.44
C ALA A 21 5.57 2.81 26.02
N THR A 22 6.03 1.58 25.83
CA THR A 22 5.39 0.40 26.37
C THR A 22 5.64 0.50 27.86
N VAL A 23 4.57 0.61 28.63
CA VAL A 23 4.69 0.61 30.08
C VAL A 23 5.16 -0.79 30.45
N GLU A 24 6.36 -0.88 30.99
CA GLU A 24 6.95 -2.14 31.42
C GLU A 24 6.02 -2.81 32.45
N ALA A 25 5.63 -4.05 32.15
CA ALA A 25 4.82 -4.92 32.98
C ALA A 25 5.75 -5.62 33.98
N GLU A 26 5.44 -5.51 35.27
CA GLU A 26 6.27 -6.10 36.34
C GLU A 26 5.93 -7.58 36.55
N SER A 27 4.69 -7.97 36.25
CA SER A 27 4.21 -9.37 36.25
C SER A 27 3.61 -9.77 34.91
N ILE A 28 3.35 -11.07 34.71
CA ILE A 28 2.65 -11.56 33.52
C ILE A 28 1.18 -11.10 33.49
N GLU A 29 0.59 -10.78 34.64
CA GLU A 29 -0.79 -10.27 34.73
C GLU A 29 -0.88 -8.83 34.21
N ASP A 30 0.17 -8.04 34.41
CA ASP A 30 0.28 -6.66 33.91
C ASP A 30 0.26 -6.58 32.38
N ILE A 31 0.61 -7.66 31.66
CA ILE A 31 0.54 -7.73 30.19
C ILE A 31 -0.90 -7.49 29.71
N LEU A 32 -1.89 -7.97 30.45
CA LEU A 32 -3.30 -7.76 30.13
C LEU A 32 -3.79 -6.41 30.68
N MET A 33 -3.41 -6.04 31.92
CA MET A 33 -3.89 -4.80 32.53
C MET A 33 -3.34 -3.53 31.87
N LYS A 34 -2.09 -3.56 31.38
CA LYS A 34 -1.44 -2.44 30.68
C LYS A 34 -1.64 -2.49 29.16
N GLY A 35 -2.39 -3.48 28.68
CA GLY A 35 -2.73 -3.58 27.27
C GLY A 35 -3.73 -2.52 26.84
N LYS A 36 -3.81 -2.28 25.53
CA LYS A 36 -4.65 -1.26 24.91
C LYS A 36 -5.58 -1.93 23.90
N PRO A 37 -6.90 -1.96 24.14
CA PRO A 37 -7.84 -2.29 23.10
C PRO A 37 -7.87 -1.16 22.06
N TYR A 38 -8.20 -1.51 20.82
CA TYR A 38 -8.40 -0.56 19.74
C TYR A 38 -9.42 -1.14 18.75
N GLY A 39 -9.99 -0.29 17.92
CA GLY A 39 -10.86 -0.75 16.84
C GLY A 39 -11.12 0.27 15.77
N ASP A 40 -11.63 -0.21 14.64
CA ASP A 40 -12.11 0.64 13.56
C ASP A 40 -13.33 0.04 12.87
N LEU A 41 -14.12 0.92 12.28
CA LEU A 41 -15.25 0.60 11.42
C LEU A 41 -15.10 1.41 10.13
N ARG A 42 -15.19 0.76 8.97
CA ARG A 42 -15.27 1.43 7.67
C ARG A 42 -16.58 1.09 6.99
N LEU A 43 -17.36 2.09 6.63
CA LEU A 43 -18.46 1.97 5.68
C LEU A 43 -17.96 2.36 4.29
N ARG A 44 -18.32 1.58 3.28
CA ARG A 44 -17.82 1.76 1.92
C ARG A 44 -18.92 1.51 0.90
N TYR A 45 -19.01 2.43 -0.05
CA TYR A 45 -19.71 2.23 -1.31
C TYR A 45 -18.68 2.22 -2.44
N GLU A 46 -18.70 1.21 -3.30
CA GLU A 46 -17.90 1.17 -4.53
C GLU A 46 -18.82 0.84 -5.70
N HIS A 47 -18.83 1.73 -6.70
CA HIS A 47 -19.54 1.52 -7.95
C HIS A 47 -18.54 1.45 -9.10
N VAL A 48 -18.73 0.46 -9.97
CA VAL A 48 -17.86 0.22 -11.12
C VAL A 48 -18.71 0.02 -12.36
N GLU A 49 -18.45 0.84 -13.37
CA GLU A 49 -18.93 0.61 -14.73
C GLU A 49 -17.74 0.15 -15.56
N GLN A 50 -17.88 -0.97 -16.25
CA GLN A 50 -16.84 -1.49 -17.14
C GLN A 50 -17.52 -2.02 -18.40
N ASP A 51 -17.02 -1.60 -19.56
CA ASP A 51 -17.53 -2.06 -20.83
C ASP A 51 -17.49 -3.59 -20.94
N GLY A 52 -18.61 -4.16 -21.39
CA GLY A 52 -18.79 -5.61 -21.51
C GLY A 52 -19.28 -6.34 -20.25
N LEU A 53 -19.46 -5.65 -19.12
CA LEU A 53 -19.98 -6.23 -17.87
C LEU A 53 -21.18 -5.46 -17.34
N MET A 54 -21.96 -6.10 -16.47
CA MET A 54 -22.94 -5.41 -15.64
C MET A 54 -22.24 -4.54 -14.59
N ASN A 55 -22.85 -3.42 -14.24
CA ASN A 55 -22.30 -2.50 -13.24
C ASN A 55 -22.18 -3.21 -11.87
N ALA A 56 -21.16 -2.85 -11.11
CA ALA A 56 -21.03 -3.23 -9.71
C ALA A 56 -21.64 -2.16 -8.80
N ASN A 57 -22.44 -2.57 -7.83
CA ASN A 57 -22.95 -1.71 -6.75
C ASN A 57 -22.63 -2.35 -5.39
N SER A 58 -21.40 -2.15 -4.91
CA SER A 58 -20.94 -2.72 -3.64
C SER A 58 -21.23 -1.78 -2.48
N LYS A 59 -21.88 -2.29 -1.44
CA LYS A 59 -22.10 -1.62 -0.15
C LYS A 59 -21.58 -2.53 0.94
N THR A 60 -20.47 -2.16 1.57
CA THR A 60 -19.79 -3.02 2.53
C THR A 60 -19.49 -2.28 3.83
N ALA A 61 -19.41 -3.04 4.92
CA ALA A 61 -18.84 -2.59 6.18
C ALA A 61 -17.66 -3.48 6.55
N ARG A 62 -16.61 -2.88 7.11
CA ARG A 62 -15.54 -3.61 7.79
C ARG A 62 -15.50 -3.19 9.25
N ALA A 63 -15.43 -4.16 10.15
CA ALA A 63 -15.12 -3.92 11.56
C ALA A 63 -13.81 -4.64 11.92
N ARG A 64 -12.93 -3.93 12.65
CA ARG A 64 -11.75 -4.53 13.27
C ARG A 64 -11.73 -4.23 14.75
N VAL A 65 -11.38 -5.24 15.54
CA VAL A 65 -11.20 -5.10 16.98
C VAL A 65 -9.92 -5.82 17.34
N GLY A 66 -9.03 -5.11 18.04
CA GLY A 66 -7.75 -5.64 18.44
C GLY A 66 -7.36 -5.27 19.86
N PHE A 67 -6.35 -5.98 20.34
CA PHE A 67 -5.76 -5.78 21.64
C PHE A 67 -4.24 -5.87 21.51
N LYS A 68 -3.56 -4.79 21.85
CA LYS A 68 -2.10 -4.78 22.02
C LYS A 68 -1.78 -5.00 23.48
N THR A 69 -0.96 -5.99 23.79
CA THR A 69 -0.57 -6.26 25.18
C THR A 69 0.34 -5.17 25.75
N GLY A 70 0.47 -5.13 27.07
CA GLY A 70 1.63 -4.53 27.74
C GLY A 70 2.93 -5.27 27.37
N GLU A 71 4.08 -4.73 27.78
CA GLU A 71 5.39 -5.32 27.52
C GLU A 71 5.97 -5.94 28.80
N TRP A 72 6.25 -7.24 28.81
CA TRP A 72 6.87 -7.95 29.93
C TRP A 72 8.22 -8.50 29.53
N LYS A 73 9.30 -8.07 30.19
CA LYS A 73 10.68 -8.48 29.87
C LYS A 73 10.98 -8.37 28.36
N HIS A 74 10.62 -7.23 27.77
CA HIS A 74 10.78 -6.95 26.34
C HIS A 74 9.92 -7.77 25.38
N LEU A 75 8.96 -8.55 25.89
CA LEU A 75 7.99 -9.31 25.09
C LEU A 75 6.64 -8.58 25.10
N SER A 76 6.07 -8.37 23.93
CA SER A 76 4.69 -7.89 23.75
C SER A 76 4.02 -8.63 22.59
N GLY A 77 2.72 -8.43 22.39
CA GLY A 77 1.98 -9.04 21.29
C GLY A 77 0.76 -8.25 20.87
N VAL A 78 0.18 -8.66 19.75
CA VAL A 78 -1.07 -8.15 19.19
C VAL A 78 -1.95 -9.32 18.79
N ILE A 79 -3.25 -9.18 19.06
CA ILE A 79 -4.31 -9.97 18.43
C ILE A 79 -5.36 -9.02 17.87
N GLU A 80 -5.80 -9.27 16.65
CA GLU A 80 -6.79 -8.45 15.94
C GLU A 80 -7.68 -9.35 15.09
N GLY A 81 -9.00 -9.25 15.30
CA GLY A 81 -10.00 -9.84 14.43
C GLY A 81 -10.53 -8.81 13.43
N GLU A 82 -10.87 -9.28 12.24
CA GLU A 82 -11.54 -8.50 11.20
C GLU A 82 -12.81 -9.21 10.75
N SER A 83 -13.84 -8.42 10.43
CA SER A 83 -14.99 -8.88 9.69
C SER A 83 -15.37 -7.91 8.59
N VAL A 84 -15.72 -8.44 7.42
CA VAL A 84 -16.30 -7.72 6.28
C VAL A 84 -17.74 -8.22 6.09
N PHE A 85 -18.68 -7.29 5.92
CA PHE A 85 -20.12 -7.55 5.82
C PHE A 85 -20.71 -6.86 4.60
N TYR A 86 -21.73 -7.46 4.01
CA TYR A 86 -22.57 -6.80 3.01
C TYR A 86 -23.66 -5.96 3.66
N LEU A 87 -23.88 -4.77 3.09
CA LEU A 87 -24.93 -3.84 3.51
C LEU A 87 -26.03 -3.81 2.44
N GLY A 88 -26.81 -4.88 2.36
CA GLY A 88 -27.91 -5.03 1.41
C GLY A 88 -27.69 -6.20 0.46
N ASN A 89 -27.97 -5.97 -0.83
CA ASN A 89 -27.82 -7.00 -1.87
C ASN A 89 -26.45 -6.92 -2.54
N ASP A 90 -25.94 -8.08 -2.95
CA ASP A 90 -24.62 -8.23 -3.56
C ASP A 90 -24.71 -8.11 -5.07
N ASP A 91 -24.82 -6.88 -5.56
CA ASP A 91 -24.94 -6.58 -6.99
C ASP A 91 -23.57 -6.31 -7.63
N TYR A 92 -22.62 -7.23 -7.42
CA TYR A 92 -21.23 -7.12 -7.91
C TYR A 92 -20.50 -8.47 -7.86
N ASN A 93 -19.37 -8.59 -8.57
CA ASN A 93 -18.46 -9.74 -8.46
C ASN A 93 -17.47 -9.52 -7.31
N ASP A 94 -17.56 -10.32 -6.25
CA ASP A 94 -16.64 -10.30 -5.10
C ASP A 94 -15.49 -11.31 -5.22
N THR A 95 -15.38 -11.98 -6.38
CA THR A 95 -14.47 -13.08 -6.72
C THR A 95 -14.84 -14.47 -6.19
N VAL A 96 -15.80 -14.60 -5.26
CA VAL A 96 -16.21 -15.89 -4.66
C VAL A 96 -17.71 -16.21 -4.87
N ASN A 97 -18.55 -15.20 -5.08
CA ASN A 97 -20.00 -15.31 -5.27
C ASN A 97 -20.42 -15.75 -6.69
N LYS A 98 -19.44 -15.95 -7.59
CA LYS A 98 -19.62 -16.43 -8.98
C LYS A 98 -20.41 -15.49 -9.90
N ARG A 99 -20.58 -14.21 -9.55
CA ARG A 99 -21.22 -13.20 -10.41
C ARG A 99 -20.27 -12.67 -11.49
N THR A 100 -19.74 -13.56 -12.32
CA THR A 100 -18.68 -13.23 -13.30
C THR A 100 -19.14 -12.32 -14.44
N ASP A 101 -20.44 -12.06 -14.57
CA ASP A 101 -21.05 -11.11 -15.50
C ASP A 101 -21.07 -9.66 -14.97
N HIS A 102 -20.69 -9.43 -13.71
CA HIS A 102 -20.61 -8.10 -13.11
C HIS A 102 -19.16 -7.62 -13.02
N ALA A 103 -18.98 -6.30 -13.02
CA ALA A 103 -17.72 -5.67 -12.67
C ALA A 103 -17.25 -6.09 -11.26
N THR A 104 -15.92 -6.11 -11.06
CA THR A 104 -15.31 -6.68 -9.86
C THR A 104 -15.08 -5.65 -8.77
N VAL A 105 -15.54 -5.96 -7.56
CA VAL A 105 -15.17 -5.31 -6.30
C VAL A 105 -14.74 -6.42 -5.35
N ALA A 106 -13.42 -6.65 -5.23
CA ALA A 106 -12.84 -7.76 -4.47
C ALA A 106 -12.88 -7.53 -2.94
N ASP A 107 -14.08 -7.34 -2.40
CA ASP A 107 -14.36 -7.18 -0.98
C ASP A 107 -15.37 -8.25 -0.51
N PRO A 108 -15.02 -9.55 -0.55
CA PRO A 108 -15.93 -10.60 -0.13
C PRO A 108 -16.22 -10.57 1.37
N GLU A 109 -17.39 -11.09 1.76
CA GLU A 109 -17.73 -11.34 3.16
C GLU A 109 -16.70 -12.25 3.81
N ASN A 110 -16.21 -11.84 4.97
CA ASN A 110 -15.11 -12.53 5.63
C ASN A 110 -15.15 -12.31 7.14
N ILE A 111 -14.71 -13.30 7.91
CA ILE A 111 -14.42 -13.19 9.34
C ILE A 111 -13.10 -13.92 9.58
N GLN A 112 -12.08 -13.22 10.06
CA GLN A 112 -10.75 -13.79 10.17
C GLN A 112 -9.91 -13.16 11.28
N VAL A 113 -8.79 -13.82 11.60
CA VAL A 113 -7.69 -13.20 12.35
C VAL A 113 -6.86 -12.36 11.38
N ASN A 114 -6.86 -11.04 11.58
CA ASN A 114 -6.09 -10.11 10.77
C ASN A 114 -4.64 -9.98 11.25
N GLN A 115 -4.44 -9.92 12.57
CA GLN A 115 -3.09 -9.91 13.16
C GLN A 115 -3.04 -10.80 14.40
N ALA A 116 -1.96 -11.55 14.54
CA ALA A 116 -1.66 -12.39 15.69
C ALA A 116 -0.14 -12.61 15.74
N TYR A 117 0.58 -11.75 16.44
CA TYR A 117 2.04 -11.81 16.50
C TYR A 117 2.59 -11.50 17.89
N GLY A 118 3.77 -12.07 18.16
CA GLY A 118 4.64 -11.66 19.27
C GLY A 118 5.76 -10.75 18.77
N GLN A 119 6.22 -9.85 19.63
CA GLN A 119 7.31 -8.91 19.38
C GLN A 119 8.31 -8.92 20.53
N VAL A 120 9.60 -8.97 20.19
CA VAL A 120 10.72 -8.87 21.15
C VAL A 120 11.56 -7.63 20.87
N THR A 121 11.85 -6.86 21.92
CA THR A 121 12.69 -5.64 21.91
C THR A 121 13.94 -5.74 22.80
N GLY A 122 14.23 -6.93 23.35
CA GLY A 122 15.29 -7.15 24.35
C GLY A 122 16.69 -7.32 23.77
N ILE A 123 16.87 -7.05 22.48
CA ILE A 123 18.16 -7.05 21.79
C ILE A 123 18.43 -5.61 21.37
N ASP A 124 19.60 -5.09 21.71
CA ASP A 124 19.96 -3.69 21.45
C ASP A 124 19.69 -3.30 19.99
N ASP A 125 19.00 -2.15 19.84
CA ASP A 125 18.61 -1.55 18.56
C ASP A 125 17.85 -2.50 17.61
N THR A 126 17.25 -3.58 18.11
CA THR A 126 16.66 -4.64 17.30
C THR A 126 15.26 -4.99 17.75
N VAL A 127 14.32 -5.00 16.80
CA VAL A 127 12.95 -5.46 17.00
C VAL A 127 12.72 -6.70 16.15
N ILE A 128 12.26 -7.78 16.77
CA ILE A 128 11.86 -9.01 16.06
C ILE A 128 10.37 -9.23 16.25
N LYS A 129 9.65 -9.55 15.18
CA LYS A 129 8.24 -9.98 15.24
C LYS A 129 8.07 -11.35 14.61
N ALA A 130 7.20 -12.17 15.19
CA ALA A 130 6.84 -13.47 14.64
C ALA A 130 5.33 -13.70 14.73
N GLY A 131 4.73 -14.15 13.63
CA GLY A 131 3.30 -14.42 13.50
C GLY A 131 2.65 -13.60 12.38
N ARG A 132 1.31 -13.59 12.39
CA ARG A 132 0.49 -12.88 11.41
C ARG A 132 0.55 -11.38 11.65
N GLN A 133 1.03 -10.63 10.67
CA GLN A 133 1.28 -9.20 10.81
C GLN A 133 1.11 -8.46 9.49
N VAL A 134 0.81 -7.16 9.59
CA VAL A 134 0.92 -6.26 8.44
C VAL A 134 2.39 -5.97 8.15
N ILE A 135 2.81 -6.18 6.90
CA ILE A 135 4.15 -5.82 6.41
C ILE A 135 3.99 -4.83 5.25
N THR A 136 4.71 -3.72 5.34
CA THR A 136 4.77 -2.70 4.28
C THR A 136 6.19 -2.19 4.16
N MET A 137 6.76 -2.21 2.97
CA MET A 137 8.06 -1.61 2.71
C MET A 137 7.90 -0.34 1.88
N ASP A 138 8.61 0.71 2.31
CA ASP A 138 8.78 1.96 1.56
C ASP A 138 7.46 2.60 1.08
N ASN A 139 7.30 2.82 -0.22
CA ASN A 139 6.09 3.38 -0.83
C ASN A 139 5.03 2.32 -1.15
N HIS A 140 5.25 1.06 -0.77
CA HIS A 140 4.41 -0.12 -1.02
C HIS A 140 4.41 -0.62 -2.47
N ARG A 141 5.38 -0.20 -3.30
CA ARG A 141 5.51 -0.61 -4.70
C ARG A 141 5.87 -2.08 -4.88
N PHE A 142 6.51 -2.67 -3.86
CA PHE A 142 6.95 -4.07 -3.88
C PHE A 142 6.24 -4.93 -2.83
N ILE A 143 6.18 -4.46 -1.59
CA ILE A 143 5.53 -5.16 -0.46
C ILE A 143 4.60 -4.18 0.24
N GLY A 144 3.30 -4.48 0.20
CA GLY A 144 2.25 -3.65 0.76
C GLY A 144 1.07 -4.47 1.28
N HIS A 145 0.14 -3.76 1.92
CA HIS A 145 -0.98 -4.37 2.65
C HIS A 145 -2.34 -4.15 1.97
N VAL A 146 -2.42 -3.33 0.91
CA VAL A 146 -3.66 -3.12 0.15
C VAL A 146 -4.83 -2.58 1.02
N GLY A 147 -4.55 -1.79 2.07
CA GLY A 147 -5.54 -1.40 3.09
C GLY A 147 -6.65 -0.44 2.65
N TRP A 148 -6.76 -0.17 1.35
CA TRP A 148 -7.91 0.51 0.77
C TRP A 148 -9.10 -0.46 0.55
N ARG A 149 -8.82 -1.76 0.33
CA ARG A 149 -9.82 -2.82 0.35
C ARG A 149 -10.33 -3.05 1.78
N GLN A 150 -11.50 -3.66 1.89
CA GLN A 150 -12.09 -3.99 3.18
C GLN A 150 -11.24 -5.04 3.89
N ASN A 151 -10.99 -6.17 3.24
CA ASN A 151 -9.99 -7.14 3.68
C ASN A 151 -8.60 -6.71 3.18
N ASN A 152 -7.64 -6.51 4.09
CA ASN A 152 -6.29 -6.13 3.72
C ASN A 152 -5.35 -7.35 3.67
N GLN A 153 -4.34 -7.29 2.81
CA GLN A 153 -3.30 -8.30 2.75
C GLN A 153 -2.44 -8.29 4.04
N VAL A 154 -2.22 -9.47 4.62
CA VAL A 154 -1.38 -9.69 5.82
C VAL A 154 -0.47 -10.91 5.63
N PHE A 155 0.60 -10.98 6.42
CA PHE A 155 1.68 -11.92 6.19
C PHE A 155 1.93 -12.73 7.46
N ASP A 156 2.06 -14.05 7.30
CA ASP A 156 2.60 -14.89 8.36
C ASP A 156 4.12 -14.95 8.16
N ALA A 157 4.85 -14.34 9.09
CA ALA A 157 6.26 -14.04 8.88
C ALA A 157 7.06 -13.96 10.19
N VAL A 158 8.38 -14.06 10.04
CA VAL A 158 9.36 -13.56 11.02
C VAL A 158 10.04 -12.35 10.41
N THR A 159 10.00 -11.21 11.10
CA THR A 159 10.61 -9.96 10.64
C THR A 159 11.58 -9.42 11.68
N MET A 160 12.60 -8.72 11.20
CA MET A 160 13.61 -8.04 12.02
C MET A 160 13.83 -6.63 11.47
N THR A 161 13.84 -5.65 12.37
CA THR A 161 14.35 -4.30 12.10
C THR A 161 15.51 -4.03 13.04
N ASN A 162 16.64 -3.58 12.50
CA ASN A 162 17.82 -3.17 13.26
C ASN A 162 18.22 -1.73 12.93
N THR A 163 18.58 -0.96 13.96
CA THR A 163 19.01 0.45 13.87
C THR A 163 20.34 0.73 14.57
N ALA A 164 21.17 -0.30 14.80
CA ALA A 164 22.44 -0.18 15.54
C ALA A 164 23.47 0.72 14.83
N LEU A 165 23.36 0.84 13.51
CA LEU A 165 24.23 1.68 12.70
C LEU A 165 23.68 3.11 12.59
N PRO A 166 24.53 4.16 12.73
CA PRO A 166 24.09 5.54 12.64
C PRO A 166 23.28 5.82 11.37
N LYS A 167 22.11 6.45 11.53
CA LYS A 167 21.23 6.89 10.43
C LYS A 167 20.81 5.78 9.47
N THR A 168 20.95 4.53 9.87
CA THR A 168 20.73 3.35 9.03
C THR A 168 19.64 2.48 9.64
N THR A 169 18.74 1.99 8.80
CA THR A 169 17.72 1.02 9.19
C THR A 169 17.85 -0.19 8.29
N ILE A 170 18.04 -1.36 8.89
CA ILE A 170 18.14 -2.66 8.20
C ILE A 170 16.87 -3.43 8.52
N ASN A 171 16.12 -3.79 7.49
CA ASN A 171 14.96 -4.67 7.60
C ASN A 171 15.25 -6.00 6.91
N TYR A 172 14.85 -7.07 7.56
CA TYR A 172 14.82 -8.42 7.03
C TYR A 172 13.47 -9.06 7.34
N GLY A 173 12.99 -9.93 6.47
CA GLY A 173 11.89 -10.80 6.83
C GLY A 173 11.84 -12.06 6.00
N TYR A 174 11.37 -13.13 6.65
CA TYR A 174 11.02 -14.41 6.05
C TYR A 174 9.50 -14.57 6.11
N ILE A 175 8.86 -14.64 4.95
CA ILE A 175 7.41 -14.77 4.80
C ILE A 175 7.11 -16.22 4.42
N TYR A 176 6.30 -16.89 5.24
CA TYR A 176 5.91 -18.28 5.00
C TYR A 176 4.47 -18.45 4.53
N ASN A 177 3.63 -17.42 4.65
CA ASN A 177 2.30 -17.36 4.04
C ASN A 177 1.89 -15.90 3.74
N VAL A 178 1.20 -15.70 2.61
CA VAL A 178 0.58 -14.42 2.23
C VAL A 178 -0.93 -14.60 2.25
N ASN A 179 -1.60 -13.94 3.19
CA ASN A 179 -3.05 -13.90 3.28
C ASN A 179 -3.54 -12.69 2.46
N ARG A 180 -4.22 -12.95 1.36
CA ARG A 180 -4.59 -11.95 0.35
C ARG A 180 -5.97 -11.34 0.62
N ILE A 181 -6.26 -10.27 -0.13
CA ILE A 181 -7.53 -9.51 -0.02
C ILE A 181 -8.79 -10.33 -0.31
N PHE A 182 -8.66 -11.50 -0.93
CA PHE A 182 -9.79 -12.31 -1.39
C PHE A 182 -10.45 -13.16 -0.29
N GLY A 183 -9.85 -13.23 0.90
CA GLY A 183 -10.40 -13.94 2.06
C GLY A 183 -10.32 -15.48 1.96
N GLU A 184 -10.61 -16.16 3.07
CA GLU A 184 -10.39 -17.61 3.24
C GLU A 184 -11.26 -18.50 2.33
N GLN A 185 -12.36 -17.96 1.79
CA GLN A 185 -13.24 -18.70 0.87
C GLN A 185 -12.70 -18.76 -0.57
N SER A 186 -11.73 -17.90 -0.91
CA SER A 186 -11.15 -17.86 -2.24
C SER A 186 -10.04 -18.89 -2.38
N THR A 187 -9.98 -19.57 -3.52
CA THR A 187 -8.83 -20.43 -3.87
C THR A 187 -7.54 -19.63 -4.06
N MET A 188 -7.65 -18.30 -4.18
CA MET A 188 -6.53 -17.36 -4.23
C MET A 188 -6.39 -16.55 -2.93
N GLY A 189 -7.10 -16.95 -1.87
CA GLY A 189 -7.11 -16.31 -0.56
C GLY A 189 -5.76 -16.36 0.13
N ASP A 190 -5.00 -17.43 -0.08
CA ASP A 190 -3.69 -17.65 0.52
C ASP A 190 -2.67 -18.13 -0.50
N TRP A 191 -1.43 -17.68 -0.35
CA TRP A 191 -0.27 -18.27 -1.01
C TRP A 191 0.74 -18.73 0.03
N GLY A 192 1.03 -20.04 0.04
CA GLY A 192 2.19 -20.58 0.73
C GLY A 192 3.47 -19.93 0.19
N SER A 193 4.42 -19.62 1.07
CA SER A 193 5.59 -18.86 0.66
C SER A 193 6.89 -19.33 1.31
N LYS A 194 8.00 -19.07 0.64
CA LYS A 194 9.37 -19.19 1.16
C LYS A 194 10.16 -17.92 0.85
N SER A 195 9.48 -16.78 0.94
CA SER A 195 10.03 -15.51 0.48
C SER A 195 10.94 -14.86 1.51
N ASN A 196 12.00 -14.22 1.04
CA ASN A 196 12.90 -13.42 1.85
C ASN A 196 12.96 -12.00 1.31
N TYR A 197 12.97 -11.00 2.20
CA TYR A 197 13.25 -9.62 1.82
C TYR A 197 14.38 -9.03 2.66
N TYR A 198 15.20 -8.21 2.01
CA TYR A 198 16.25 -7.40 2.61
C TYR A 198 16.05 -5.96 2.15
N ASN A 199 16.02 -5.01 3.07
CA ASN A 199 15.84 -3.59 2.77
C ASN A 199 16.71 -2.76 3.71
N ILE A 200 17.63 -1.99 3.16
CA ILE A 200 18.58 -1.18 3.92
C ILE A 200 18.40 0.26 3.48
N SER A 201 18.08 1.14 4.43
CA SER A 201 17.96 2.58 4.17
C SER A 201 18.96 3.37 5.01
N ASN A 202 19.49 4.44 4.43
CA ASN A 202 20.44 5.33 5.07
C ASN A 202 20.06 6.80 4.80
N THR A 203 20.07 7.62 5.86
CA THR A 203 19.71 9.05 5.82
C THR A 203 20.91 9.97 6.09
N ALA A 204 22.14 9.48 5.93
CA ALA A 204 23.35 10.26 6.19
C ALA A 204 23.66 11.28 5.08
N LEU A 205 23.21 11.02 3.85
CA LEU A 205 23.46 11.91 2.72
C LEU A 205 22.59 13.17 2.83
N PRO A 206 23.16 14.37 2.60
CA PRO A 206 22.41 15.63 2.69
C PRO A 206 21.35 15.76 1.57
N ILE A 207 21.51 14.97 0.50
CA ILE A 207 20.59 14.97 -0.63
C ILE A 207 19.28 14.25 -0.28
N GLY A 208 19.29 13.20 0.54
CA GLY A 208 18.09 12.46 0.90
C GLY A 208 18.36 11.08 1.52
N LYS A 209 17.31 10.26 1.56
CA LYS A 209 17.35 8.86 1.97
C LYS A 209 17.72 7.99 0.77
N LEU A 210 18.81 7.24 0.88
CA LEU A 210 19.18 6.19 -0.05
C LEU A 210 18.71 4.85 0.51
N THR A 211 18.04 4.05 -0.31
CA THR A 211 17.59 2.71 0.05
C THR A 211 18.04 1.71 -1.01
N THR A 212 18.52 0.55 -0.59
CA THR A 212 18.81 -0.60 -1.46
C THR A 212 18.09 -1.83 -0.92
N TYR A 213 17.64 -2.71 -1.80
CA TYR A 213 16.87 -3.88 -1.41
C TYR A 213 17.12 -5.10 -2.30
N GLY A 214 16.82 -6.26 -1.73
CA GLY A 214 16.75 -7.55 -2.42
C GLY A 214 15.48 -8.27 -1.99
N TYR A 215 14.59 -8.56 -2.93
CA TYR A 215 13.34 -9.27 -2.71
C TYR A 215 13.38 -10.60 -3.46
N PHE A 216 13.27 -11.70 -2.72
CA PHE A 216 13.32 -13.07 -3.22
C PHE A 216 11.96 -13.70 -2.93
N LEU A 217 11.04 -13.57 -3.87
CA LEU A 217 9.66 -14.01 -3.73
C LEU A 217 9.52 -15.43 -4.29
N ASP A 218 9.12 -16.36 -3.44
CA ASP A 218 8.85 -17.76 -3.79
C ASP A 218 7.47 -18.14 -3.25
N PHE A 219 6.54 -18.43 -4.15
CA PHE A 219 5.16 -18.81 -3.86
C PHE A 219 4.86 -20.28 -4.21
N GLY A 220 5.90 -21.07 -4.53
CA GLY A 220 5.77 -22.47 -4.93
C GLY A 220 4.68 -22.69 -5.99
N GLY A 221 4.00 -23.84 -5.88
CA GLY A 221 2.93 -24.24 -6.80
C GLY A 221 1.65 -23.38 -6.74
N ASP A 222 1.47 -22.56 -5.70
CA ASP A 222 0.27 -21.72 -5.55
C ASP A 222 0.27 -20.55 -6.55
N SER A 223 1.47 -20.01 -6.86
CA SER A 223 1.63 -18.86 -7.75
C SER A 223 3.03 -18.78 -8.39
N PRO A 224 3.46 -19.82 -9.13
CA PRO A 224 4.83 -19.93 -9.63
C PRO A 224 5.20 -18.75 -10.54
N ALA A 225 4.29 -18.29 -11.41
CA ALA A 225 4.52 -17.18 -12.33
C ALA A 225 4.68 -15.79 -11.66
N ASN A 226 4.44 -15.69 -10.34
CA ASN A 226 4.70 -14.49 -9.55
C ASN A 226 5.98 -14.60 -8.72
N SER A 227 6.63 -15.77 -8.71
CA SER A 227 7.91 -15.96 -8.03
C SER A 227 9.02 -15.30 -8.83
N SER A 228 9.80 -14.48 -8.16
CA SER A 228 10.81 -13.61 -8.78
C SER A 228 11.88 -13.20 -7.78
N LYS A 229 13.04 -12.82 -8.32
CA LYS A 229 14.15 -12.24 -7.57
C LYS A 229 14.43 -10.86 -8.10
N THR A 230 14.36 -9.86 -7.23
CA THR A 230 14.53 -8.44 -7.57
C THR A 230 15.65 -7.83 -6.75
N PHE A 231 16.57 -7.13 -7.40
CA PHE A 231 17.49 -6.22 -6.76
C PHE A 231 17.24 -4.80 -7.23
N GLY A 232 17.25 -3.86 -6.30
CA GLY A 232 17.03 -2.46 -6.67
C GLY A 232 17.48 -1.50 -5.60
N GLY A 233 17.29 -0.23 -5.90
CA GLY A 233 17.53 0.85 -4.98
C GLY A 233 16.89 2.14 -5.46
N TYR A 234 16.60 3.01 -4.51
CA TYR A 234 16.02 4.30 -4.79
C TYR A 234 16.62 5.39 -3.90
N ILE A 235 16.59 6.61 -4.41
CA ILE A 235 16.84 7.82 -3.64
C ILE A 235 15.57 8.64 -3.54
N SER A 236 15.28 9.13 -2.35
CA SER A 236 14.18 10.06 -2.11
C SER A 236 14.66 11.20 -1.24
N GLY A 237 14.32 12.43 -1.61
CA GLY A 237 14.85 13.60 -0.93
C GLY A 237 13.94 14.80 -1.07
N SER A 238 14.22 15.82 -0.27
CA SER A 238 13.57 17.10 -0.44
C SER A 238 14.46 18.27 -0.03
N GLN A 239 14.45 19.30 -0.85
CA GLN A 239 15.28 20.49 -0.75
C GLN A 239 14.40 21.73 -0.85
N LYS A 240 14.69 22.74 -0.03
CA LYS A 240 14.08 24.06 -0.21
C LYS A 240 14.68 24.71 -1.44
N LEU A 241 13.83 25.17 -2.36
CA LEU A 241 14.24 26.02 -3.49
C LEU A 241 14.23 27.49 -3.08
N SER A 242 13.26 27.88 -2.24
CA SER A 242 13.14 29.19 -1.60
C SER A 242 12.41 29.05 -0.26
N ASP A 243 12.01 30.17 0.35
CA ASP A 243 11.17 30.17 1.57
C ASP A 243 9.76 29.61 1.32
N GLU A 244 9.29 29.67 0.08
CA GLU A 244 7.93 29.28 -0.33
C GLU A 244 7.90 27.95 -1.10
N PHE A 245 8.95 27.68 -1.88
CA PHE A 245 9.02 26.53 -2.78
C PHE A 245 9.91 25.41 -2.23
N LYS A 246 9.40 24.18 -2.32
CA LYS A 246 10.12 22.96 -1.93
C LYS A 246 10.14 21.98 -3.09
N LEU A 247 11.32 21.51 -3.47
CA LEU A 247 11.50 20.40 -4.40
C LEU A 247 11.54 19.10 -3.61
N SER A 248 10.75 18.12 -3.99
CA SER A 248 10.89 16.73 -3.58
C SER A 248 11.21 15.89 -4.80
N TYR A 249 11.90 14.77 -4.64
CA TYR A 249 12.23 13.89 -5.74
C TYR A 249 12.31 12.44 -5.29
N TYR A 250 11.98 11.55 -6.22
CA TYR A 250 12.09 10.11 -6.10
C TYR A 250 12.71 9.56 -7.38
N GLY A 251 13.72 8.70 -7.26
CA GLY A 251 14.33 8.01 -8.38
C GLY A 251 14.66 6.58 -7.97
N GLU A 252 14.15 5.60 -8.71
CA GLU A 252 14.30 4.17 -8.43
C GLU A 252 14.73 3.40 -9.67
N TYR A 253 15.57 2.40 -9.46
CA TYR A 253 15.91 1.38 -10.44
C TYR A 253 15.87 0.00 -9.79
N ALA A 254 15.35 -0.98 -10.52
CA ALA A 254 15.48 -2.38 -10.15
C ALA A 254 15.63 -3.29 -11.37
N TYR A 255 16.16 -4.48 -11.13
CA TYR A 255 16.24 -5.56 -12.10
C TYR A 255 15.65 -6.82 -11.48
N GLN A 256 14.78 -7.51 -12.23
CA GLN A 256 14.05 -8.69 -11.79
C GLN A 256 14.26 -9.85 -12.75
N THR A 257 14.47 -11.04 -12.19
CA THR A 257 14.52 -12.32 -12.91
C THR A 257 13.56 -13.32 -12.27
N GLU A 258 13.38 -14.46 -12.91
CA GLU A 258 12.68 -15.61 -12.35
C GLU A 258 13.34 -16.14 -11.06
N TYR A 259 12.54 -16.82 -10.23
CA TYR A 259 12.99 -17.43 -8.98
C TYR A 259 12.03 -18.55 -8.55
N GLY A 260 12.50 -19.46 -7.69
CA GLY A 260 11.68 -20.53 -7.13
C GLY A 260 11.16 -21.49 -8.21
N GLU A 261 9.85 -21.72 -8.22
CA GLU A 261 9.17 -22.59 -9.20
C GLU A 261 8.73 -21.87 -10.50
N ASN A 262 9.13 -20.61 -10.70
CA ASN A 262 8.87 -19.92 -11.96
C ASN A 262 9.72 -20.52 -13.09
N THR A 263 9.06 -21.10 -14.10
CA THR A 263 9.73 -21.78 -15.22
C THR A 263 9.98 -20.87 -16.42
N THR A 264 9.44 -19.66 -16.44
CA THR A 264 9.70 -18.68 -17.50
C THR A 264 11.03 -18.03 -17.20
N ASP A 265 12.05 -18.29 -18.00
CA ASP A 265 13.35 -17.59 -17.96
C ASP A 265 13.14 -16.17 -18.48
N TYR A 266 13.47 -15.15 -17.66
CA TYR A 266 13.33 -13.76 -18.08
C TYR A 266 14.21 -12.76 -17.31
N GLY A 267 14.46 -11.61 -17.92
CA GLY A 267 15.07 -10.46 -17.28
C GLY A 267 14.32 -9.16 -17.57
N ALA A 268 13.73 -8.53 -16.56
CA ALA A 268 12.98 -7.29 -16.72
C ALA A 268 13.56 -6.15 -15.87
N HIS A 269 13.64 -4.96 -16.47
CA HIS A 269 14.05 -3.74 -15.79
C HIS A 269 12.86 -2.97 -15.20
N TYR A 270 13.11 -2.17 -14.17
CA TYR A 270 12.16 -1.23 -13.60
C TYR A 270 12.83 0.12 -13.36
N TYR A 271 12.13 1.20 -13.69
CA TYR A 271 12.57 2.57 -13.44
C TYR A 271 11.39 3.41 -12.98
N HIS A 272 11.60 4.29 -11.99
CA HIS A 272 10.59 5.27 -11.58
C HIS A 272 11.25 6.59 -11.21
N LEU A 273 10.86 7.67 -11.90
CA LEU A 273 11.30 9.03 -11.62
C LEU A 273 10.08 9.91 -11.34
N ALA A 274 10.05 10.59 -10.19
CA ALA A 274 8.93 11.44 -9.80
C ALA A 274 9.39 12.70 -9.01
N PRO A 275 9.85 13.75 -9.70
CA PRO A 275 10.04 15.07 -9.09
C PRO A 275 8.69 15.74 -8.75
N ALA A 276 8.67 16.50 -7.66
CA ALA A 276 7.51 17.26 -7.22
C ALA A 276 7.91 18.64 -6.68
N VAL A 277 7.10 19.66 -6.98
CA VAL A 277 7.25 21.00 -6.41
C VAL A 277 6.04 21.31 -5.52
N SER A 278 6.31 21.74 -4.30
CA SER A 278 5.29 22.16 -3.33
C SER A 278 5.35 23.67 -3.07
N PHE A 279 4.18 24.30 -3.00
CA PHE A 279 3.94 25.72 -2.70
C PHE A 279 2.60 25.88 -1.98
N GLU A 280 2.58 26.52 -0.80
CA GLU A 280 1.35 26.86 -0.05
C GLU A 280 0.29 25.74 0.05
N GLY A 281 0.71 24.50 0.30
CA GLY A 281 -0.20 23.36 0.42
C GLY A 281 -0.54 22.66 -0.90
N LEU A 282 -0.24 23.29 -2.06
CA LEU A 282 -0.24 22.64 -3.38
C LEU A 282 1.06 21.85 -3.56
N THR A 283 0.95 20.66 -4.15
CA THR A 283 2.08 19.85 -4.61
C THR A 283 1.76 19.34 -6.01
N ALA A 284 2.61 19.69 -6.98
CA ALA A 284 2.54 19.19 -8.34
C ALA A 284 3.67 18.16 -8.54
N THR A 285 3.33 16.96 -9.01
CA THR A 285 4.27 15.88 -9.32
C THR A 285 4.13 15.54 -10.79
N ILE A 286 5.26 15.33 -11.46
CA ILE A 286 5.31 14.70 -12.78
C ILE A 286 6.11 13.42 -12.58
N GLY A 287 5.56 12.29 -13.00
CA GLY A 287 6.21 11.00 -12.85
C GLY A 287 6.22 10.18 -14.13
N TYR A 288 7.21 9.32 -14.23
CA TYR A 288 7.33 8.32 -15.29
C TYR A 288 7.79 7.01 -14.65
N GLU A 289 6.97 5.98 -14.75
CA GLU A 289 7.23 4.62 -14.24
C GLU A 289 7.25 3.63 -15.41
N VAL A 290 8.24 2.74 -15.41
CA VAL A 290 8.37 1.67 -16.39
C VAL A 290 8.48 0.33 -15.66
N LEU A 291 7.55 -0.57 -15.95
CA LEU A 291 7.64 -2.01 -15.67
C LEU A 291 8.03 -2.71 -16.96
N GLY A 292 9.32 -3.02 -17.10
CA GLY A 292 9.88 -3.48 -18.37
C GLY A 292 9.35 -4.84 -18.83
N SER A 293 9.48 -5.07 -20.13
CA SER A 293 9.23 -6.35 -20.79
C SER A 293 10.53 -7.07 -21.13
N ASP A 294 10.47 -8.39 -21.26
CA ASP A 294 11.49 -9.22 -21.89
C ASP A 294 10.88 -9.85 -23.16
N ASP A 295 10.99 -9.12 -24.28
CA ASP A 295 10.46 -9.49 -25.60
C ASP A 295 9.00 -9.98 -25.57
N SER A 296 8.14 -9.32 -24.79
CA SER A 296 6.73 -9.69 -24.59
C SER A 296 6.49 -11.12 -24.06
N THR A 297 7.54 -11.80 -23.59
CA THR A 297 7.47 -13.16 -23.00
C THR A 297 7.14 -13.08 -21.52
N ALA A 298 7.74 -12.11 -20.82
CA ALA A 298 7.49 -11.80 -19.43
C ALA A 298 7.64 -10.29 -19.19
N SER A 299 7.22 -9.85 -18.01
CA SER A 299 7.32 -8.45 -17.61
C SER A 299 7.63 -8.34 -16.13
N PHE A 300 8.10 -7.15 -15.73
CA PHE A 300 8.36 -6.83 -14.33
C PHE A 300 7.04 -6.90 -13.53
N ARG A 301 7.03 -7.64 -12.43
CA ARG A 301 5.83 -7.86 -11.60
C ARG A 301 6.09 -7.55 -10.13
N THR A 302 5.05 -7.04 -9.48
CA THR A 302 5.09 -6.71 -8.05
C THR A 302 3.87 -7.30 -7.33
N PRO A 303 3.82 -8.63 -7.18
CA PRO A 303 2.60 -9.33 -6.78
C PRO A 303 2.11 -9.01 -5.35
N LEU A 304 3.00 -8.47 -4.52
CA LEU A 304 2.70 -8.09 -3.13
C LEU A 304 2.48 -6.57 -2.95
N ALA A 305 2.45 -5.79 -4.04
CA ALA A 305 2.31 -4.34 -3.97
C ALA A 305 0.90 -3.89 -3.58
N THR A 306 0.80 -2.67 -3.05
CA THR A 306 -0.49 -1.96 -3.02
C THR A 306 -0.75 -1.34 -4.39
N LEU A 307 -1.08 -2.19 -5.37
CA LEU A 307 -1.13 -1.86 -6.80
C LEU A 307 -2.03 -0.65 -7.10
N HIS A 308 -3.23 -0.57 -6.53
CA HIS A 308 -4.16 0.57 -6.67
C HIS A 308 -3.57 1.95 -6.29
N LYS A 309 -2.40 2.02 -5.66
CA LYS A 309 -1.71 3.28 -5.40
C LYS A 309 -0.94 3.78 -6.65
N PHE A 310 -0.68 2.90 -7.60
CA PHE A 310 0.12 3.08 -8.81
C PHE A 310 -0.74 2.77 -10.03
N ASN A 311 -0.32 3.24 -11.21
CA ASN A 311 -0.91 2.88 -12.50
C ASN A 311 -2.45 3.01 -12.56
N GLY A 312 -2.99 4.10 -11.99
CA GLY A 312 -4.42 4.41 -11.99
C GLY A 312 -5.23 3.77 -10.86
N TRP A 313 -6.45 4.26 -10.69
CA TRP A 313 -7.45 3.81 -9.72
C TRP A 313 -8.58 2.99 -10.35
N SER A 314 -8.62 2.89 -11.69
CA SER A 314 -9.53 1.99 -12.42
C SER A 314 -9.14 0.51 -12.30
N ASP A 315 -7.97 0.21 -11.72
CA ASP A 315 -7.44 -1.14 -11.50
C ASP A 315 -7.17 -1.93 -12.80
N LYS A 316 -6.91 -1.26 -13.93
CA LYS A 316 -6.59 -1.93 -15.21
C LYS A 316 -5.22 -2.59 -15.24
N PHE A 317 -4.27 -2.04 -14.48
CA PHE A 317 -2.88 -2.49 -14.42
C PHE A 317 -2.51 -3.16 -13.09
N LEU A 318 -3.47 -3.86 -12.44
CA LEU A 318 -3.17 -4.72 -11.28
C LEU A 318 -2.23 -5.89 -11.64
N GLY A 319 -2.17 -6.27 -12.91
CA GLY A 319 -1.13 -7.12 -13.46
C GLY A 319 -0.43 -6.39 -14.61
N THR A 320 0.90 -6.42 -14.63
CA THR A 320 1.67 -5.89 -15.75
C THR A 320 1.40 -6.73 -17.01
N PRO A 321 1.04 -6.12 -18.15
CA PRO A 321 0.96 -6.81 -19.44
C PRO A 321 2.30 -7.48 -19.79
N ALA A 322 2.29 -8.50 -20.62
CA ALA A 322 3.53 -9.20 -21.02
C ALA A 322 4.50 -8.28 -21.77
N ALA A 323 3.96 -7.38 -22.59
CA ALA A 323 4.67 -6.29 -23.27
C ALA A 323 5.12 -5.14 -22.33
N GLY A 324 5.04 -5.34 -21.02
CA GLY A 324 5.41 -4.34 -20.01
C GLY A 324 4.40 -3.20 -19.89
N LEU A 325 4.76 -2.17 -19.14
CA LEU A 325 3.95 -0.98 -18.93
C LEU A 325 4.85 0.25 -18.78
N GLU A 326 4.56 1.29 -19.53
CA GLU A 326 5.04 2.65 -19.30
C GLU A 326 3.87 3.51 -18.85
N ASP A 327 4.09 4.31 -17.80
CA ASP A 327 3.08 5.17 -17.18
C ASP A 327 3.68 6.56 -16.97
N PHE A 328 3.30 7.50 -17.83
CA PHE A 328 3.53 8.92 -17.61
C PHE A 328 2.34 9.50 -16.86
N TYR A 329 2.61 10.20 -15.74
CA TYR A 329 1.53 10.75 -14.93
C TYR A 329 1.81 12.14 -14.38
N ILE A 330 0.73 12.86 -14.11
CA ILE A 330 0.73 14.16 -13.45
C ILE A 330 -0.23 14.10 -12.26
N ASP A 331 0.27 14.45 -11.09
CA ASP A 331 -0.52 14.57 -9.86
C ASP A 331 -0.54 16.01 -9.37
N LEU A 332 -1.73 16.53 -9.07
CA LEU A 332 -1.93 17.79 -8.36
C LEU A 332 -2.62 17.50 -7.02
N THR A 333 -1.93 17.72 -5.90
CA THR A 333 -2.48 17.55 -4.55
C THR A 333 -2.53 18.87 -3.82
N TYR A 334 -3.69 19.24 -3.27
CA TYR A 334 -3.86 20.42 -2.44
C TYR A 334 -4.35 20.03 -1.04
N LYS A 335 -3.64 20.50 0.00
CA LYS A 335 -4.07 20.38 1.38
C LYS A 335 -4.52 21.74 1.90
N VAL A 336 -5.81 21.87 2.17
CA VAL A 336 -6.40 23.08 2.72
C VAL A 336 -5.87 23.30 4.15
N SER A 337 -5.35 24.48 4.43
CA SER A 337 -4.91 24.90 5.76
C SER A 337 -4.91 26.41 5.89
N GLY A 338 -4.96 26.92 7.13
CA GLY A 338 -4.85 28.36 7.39
C GLY A 338 -6.12 29.17 7.12
N LEU A 339 -7.27 28.52 6.94
CA LEU A 339 -8.56 29.20 6.87
C LEU A 339 -9.06 29.53 8.27
N GLU A 340 -9.68 30.70 8.44
CA GLU A 340 -10.26 31.18 9.69
C GLU A 340 -11.78 31.41 9.55
N GLY A 341 -12.48 31.57 10.67
CA GLY A 341 -13.92 31.83 10.70
C GLY A 341 -14.75 30.65 10.16
N ASP A 342 -15.81 30.95 9.41
CA ASP A 342 -16.76 29.93 8.91
C ASP A 342 -16.11 28.88 7.99
N MET A 343 -14.95 29.19 7.40
CA MET A 343 -14.22 28.30 6.50
C MET A 343 -13.17 27.44 7.21
N GLU A 344 -12.94 27.63 8.52
CA GLU A 344 -12.01 26.83 9.32
C GLU A 344 -12.35 25.34 9.24
N MET A 345 -13.64 25.01 9.13
CA MET A 345 -14.13 23.63 8.97
C MET A 345 -13.57 22.93 7.73
N LEU A 346 -13.00 23.64 6.75
CA LEU A 346 -12.37 23.05 5.57
C LEU A 346 -10.89 22.70 5.79
N ASN A 347 -10.23 23.23 6.82
CA ASN A 347 -8.83 22.92 7.14
C ASN A 347 -8.60 21.41 7.33
N GLY A 348 -7.57 20.88 6.68
CA GLY A 348 -7.27 19.45 6.65
C GLY A 348 -7.94 18.67 5.51
N LEU A 349 -8.83 19.30 4.72
CA LEU A 349 -9.30 18.71 3.47
C LEU A 349 -8.12 18.51 2.52
N LEU A 350 -7.99 17.30 1.99
CA LEU A 350 -7.01 16.95 0.97
C LEU A 350 -7.76 16.66 -0.32
N ALA A 351 -7.39 17.33 -1.40
CA ALA A 351 -7.87 17.07 -2.75
C ALA A 351 -6.69 16.64 -3.63
N LYS A 352 -6.87 15.63 -4.45
CA LYS A 352 -5.91 15.17 -5.46
C LYS A 352 -6.63 15.04 -6.80
N VAL A 353 -6.00 15.50 -7.86
CA VAL A 353 -6.33 15.15 -9.25
C VAL A 353 -5.13 14.42 -9.83
N GLN A 354 -5.37 13.36 -10.59
CA GLN A 354 -4.32 12.63 -11.30
C GLN A 354 -4.71 12.43 -12.76
N TYR A 355 -3.70 12.40 -13.62
CA TYR A 355 -3.81 11.96 -15.00
C TYR A 355 -2.67 10.98 -15.28
N HIS A 356 -2.99 9.89 -15.97
CA HIS A 356 -2.06 8.87 -16.43
C HIS A 356 -2.23 8.65 -17.93
N ASP A 357 -1.12 8.43 -18.60
CA ASP A 357 -1.01 8.04 -20.00
C ASP A 357 -0.20 6.74 -20.05
N PHE A 358 -0.79 5.68 -20.60
CA PHE A 358 -0.27 4.33 -20.52
C PHE A 358 0.10 3.79 -21.90
N SER A 359 1.27 3.18 -22.01
CA SER A 359 1.69 2.48 -23.22
C SER A 359 2.43 1.19 -22.88
N SER A 360 2.60 0.32 -23.87
CA SER A 360 3.49 -0.84 -23.75
C SER A 360 4.94 -0.41 -23.68
N ASN A 361 5.77 -1.16 -22.94
CA ASN A 361 7.22 -1.01 -23.00
C ASN A 361 7.84 -1.71 -24.23
N ASP A 362 7.16 -2.73 -24.75
CA ASP A 362 7.53 -3.44 -25.98
C ASP A 362 6.38 -3.42 -27.00
N GLY A 363 6.70 -3.14 -28.26
CA GLY A 363 5.73 -3.19 -29.37
C GLY A 363 4.91 -1.92 -29.65
N ASP A 364 5.22 -0.78 -29.02
CA ASP A 364 4.65 0.55 -29.32
C ASP A 364 3.10 0.64 -29.30
N MET A 365 2.43 -0.15 -28.47
CA MET A 365 0.99 -0.09 -28.27
C MET A 365 0.63 1.04 -27.30
N ASP A 366 -0.29 1.91 -27.70
CA ASP A 366 -1.07 2.70 -26.75
C ASP A 366 -1.90 1.73 -25.91
N TYR A 367 -2.08 2.00 -24.63
CA TYR A 367 -3.00 1.27 -23.76
C TYR A 367 -4.19 2.14 -23.38
N GLY A 368 -4.07 3.45 -23.45
CA GLY A 368 -5.09 4.41 -23.10
C GLY A 368 -4.66 5.34 -21.97
N SER A 369 -5.63 6.05 -21.40
CA SER A 369 -5.37 7.06 -20.37
C SER A 369 -6.41 7.04 -19.26
N GLU A 370 -6.02 7.53 -18.08
CA GLU A 370 -6.92 7.65 -16.94
C GLU A 370 -6.83 9.05 -16.34
N TRP A 371 -7.97 9.63 -15.97
CA TRP A 371 -8.00 10.72 -15.00
C TRP A 371 -8.75 10.31 -13.73
N GLY A 372 -8.35 10.89 -12.60
CA GLY A 372 -8.96 10.60 -11.32
C GLY A 372 -9.02 11.81 -10.40
N ILE A 373 -9.98 11.77 -9.47
CA ILE A 373 -10.17 12.77 -8.42
C ILE A 373 -10.30 12.05 -7.08
N TYR A 374 -9.61 12.55 -6.06
CA TYR A 374 -9.72 12.05 -4.70
C TYR A 374 -9.87 13.21 -3.73
N VAL A 375 -10.83 13.09 -2.81
CA VAL A 375 -11.04 14.05 -1.73
C VAL A 375 -11.11 13.27 -0.42
N LYS A 376 -10.30 13.67 0.56
CA LYS A 376 -10.36 13.15 1.94
C LYS A 376 -10.53 14.28 2.93
N LYS A 377 -11.43 14.08 3.89
CA LYS A 377 -11.63 15.02 5.00
C LYS A 377 -11.59 14.29 6.35
N PRO A 378 -10.59 14.55 7.21
CA PRO A 378 -10.72 14.26 8.63
C PRO A 378 -11.75 15.22 9.23
N ILE A 379 -12.82 14.67 9.81
CA ILE A 379 -13.88 15.44 10.47
C ILE A 379 -13.46 15.77 11.90
N ASN A 380 -12.87 14.79 12.59
CA ASN A 380 -12.26 14.93 13.91
C ASN A 380 -11.23 13.81 14.12
N ASP A 381 -10.77 13.63 15.35
CA ASP A 381 -9.79 12.60 15.71
C ASP A 381 -10.30 11.17 15.55
N TYR A 382 -11.60 10.94 15.35
CA TYR A 382 -12.23 9.61 15.29
C TYR A 382 -12.88 9.32 13.94
N ILE A 383 -13.27 10.34 13.18
CA ILE A 383 -14.07 10.21 11.95
C ILE A 383 -13.35 10.85 10.76
N SER A 384 -13.28 10.13 9.65
CA SER A 384 -12.91 10.71 8.36
C SER A 384 -13.79 10.21 7.23
N THR A 385 -13.95 11.01 6.18
CA THR A 385 -14.64 10.61 4.95
C THR A 385 -13.73 10.78 3.74
N GLY A 386 -13.95 9.95 2.73
CA GLY A 386 -13.24 9.99 1.46
C GLY A 386 -14.19 9.76 0.28
N ILE A 387 -13.90 10.41 -0.84
CA ILE A 387 -14.49 10.12 -2.14
C ILE A 387 -13.35 9.97 -3.13
N LYS A 388 -13.41 8.92 -3.96
CA LYS A 388 -12.49 8.71 -5.07
C LYS A 388 -13.27 8.46 -6.33
N TYR A 389 -12.85 9.04 -7.44
CA TYR A 389 -13.36 8.78 -8.78
C TYR A 389 -12.20 8.51 -9.72
N SER A 390 -12.39 7.61 -10.69
CA SER A 390 -11.48 7.41 -11.82
C SER A 390 -12.24 7.05 -13.08
N ASN A 391 -11.67 7.44 -14.21
CA ASN A 391 -12.19 7.14 -15.54
C ASN A 391 -11.04 6.79 -16.47
N TYR A 392 -10.93 5.51 -16.77
CA TYR A 392 -9.99 4.97 -17.74
C TYR A 392 -10.69 4.85 -19.09
N LYS A 393 -10.04 5.38 -20.11
CA LYS A 393 -10.39 5.18 -21.51
C LYS A 393 -9.36 4.29 -22.14
N GLU A 394 -9.79 3.15 -22.63
CA GLU A 394 -8.93 2.21 -23.33
C GLU A 394 -8.55 2.76 -24.71
N ASP A 395 -7.31 2.53 -25.11
CA ASP A 395 -6.90 2.60 -26.50
C ASP A 395 -6.01 1.39 -26.77
N GLY A 396 -6.60 0.21 -27.00
CA GLY A 396 -5.87 -1.01 -27.35
C GLY A 396 -5.58 -1.97 -26.21
N PHE A 397 -5.89 -1.62 -24.95
CA PHE A 397 -5.74 -2.52 -23.81
C PHE A 397 -6.87 -2.41 -22.78
N GLY A 398 -7.45 -3.57 -22.46
CA GLY A 398 -8.48 -3.68 -21.42
C GLY A 398 -9.86 -3.27 -21.91
N ALA A 399 -10.53 -2.43 -21.13
CA ALA A 399 -11.88 -1.93 -21.40
C ALA A 399 -12.08 -0.60 -20.68
N ASP A 400 -12.86 0.31 -21.26
CA ASP A 400 -13.32 1.54 -20.62
C ASP A 400 -13.88 1.22 -19.23
N THR A 401 -13.48 2.01 -18.23
CA THR A 401 -13.84 1.74 -16.84
C THR A 401 -13.94 3.00 -16.00
N GLN A 402 -15.08 3.15 -15.35
CA GLN A 402 -15.34 4.20 -14.38
C GLN A 402 -15.51 3.59 -13.00
N LYS A 403 -14.90 4.22 -11.99
CA LYS A 403 -15.04 3.81 -10.59
C LYS A 403 -15.34 5.01 -9.72
N ILE A 404 -16.25 4.83 -8.77
CA ILE A 404 -16.44 5.77 -7.67
C ILE A 404 -16.45 5.00 -6.35
N THR A 405 -15.70 5.51 -5.37
CA THR A 405 -15.71 5.00 -4.00
C THR A 405 -16.10 6.12 -3.04
N VAL A 406 -16.89 5.78 -2.03
CA VAL A 406 -17.23 6.65 -0.91
C VAL A 406 -16.97 5.89 0.37
N ASP A 407 -16.13 6.46 1.23
CA ASP A 407 -15.67 5.84 2.46
C ASP A 407 -16.03 6.73 3.67
N ILE A 408 -16.46 6.10 4.76
CA ILE A 408 -16.56 6.72 6.09
C ILE A 408 -15.81 5.81 7.06
N ASP A 409 -14.70 6.30 7.60
CA ASP A 409 -13.88 5.61 8.59
C ASP A 409 -14.18 6.15 9.99
N PHE A 410 -14.38 5.24 10.93
CA PHE A 410 -14.44 5.47 12.37
C PHE A 410 -13.28 4.72 13.03
N LYS A 411 -12.54 5.36 13.93
CA LYS A 411 -11.46 4.72 14.70
C LYS A 411 -11.60 5.02 16.18
N TYR A 412 -11.19 4.06 17.02
CA TYR A 412 -11.25 4.13 18.47
C TYR A 412 -9.95 3.62 19.11
#